data_AF-A0A0S8KYH5-F1
#
_entry.id   AF-A0A0S8KYH5-F1
#
_cell.length_a   1.000
_cell.length_b   1.000
_cell.length_c   1.000
_cell.angle_alpha   90.00
_cell.angle_beta   90.00
_cell.angle_gamma   90.00
#
_symmetry.space_group_name_H-M   'P 1'
#
loop_
_entity.id
_entity.type
_entity.pdbx_description
1 polymer ?
#
loop_
_entity_poly.entity_id
_entity_poly.type
_entity_poly.pdbx_seq_one_letter_code
_entity_poly.pdbx_strand_id
1 'polypeptide(L)'
;MMPDRRGQIRLAAPAHQRGVALITAILIVAIVASVAAALSLGQQVWLRQMENINERAQANALRQAATSWAMAFLARDARESKTDHLGETWARQLPPLPAEGALITLSAEDAQGRFNLNGL
;
A
#
# COMPACT_ATOMS: atom_id res chain seq x y z
N MET A 1 74.67 31.91 42.51
CA MET A 1 73.96 30.62 42.67
C MET A 1 72.50 30.93 42.96
N MET A 2 71.60 30.63 42.01
CA MET A 2 70.13 30.68 42.15
C MET A 2 69.63 29.36 42.78
N PRO A 3 68.37 29.24 43.27
CA PRO A 3 67.16 29.24 42.43
C PRO A 3 65.99 30.07 43.02
N ASP A 4 65.30 30.89 42.22
CA ASP A 4 64.07 30.61 41.46
C ASP A 4 62.93 29.92 42.22
N ARG A 5 61.86 30.67 42.46
CA ARG A 5 60.49 30.19 42.76
C ARG A 5 59.48 31.21 42.27
N ARG A 6 59.31 31.32 40.95
CA ARG A 6 58.13 31.98 40.36
C ARG A 6 56.94 31.03 40.41
N GLY A 7 55.86 31.51 41.02
CA GLY A 7 54.67 30.74 41.38
C GLY A 7 53.97 30.11 40.18
N GLN A 8 53.60 28.85 40.34
CA GLN A 8 52.72 28.14 39.43
C GLN A 8 51.30 28.71 39.57
N ILE A 9 50.82 29.40 38.55
CA ILE A 9 49.41 29.77 38.43
C ILE A 9 48.64 28.48 38.12
N ARG A 10 48.01 27.90 39.14
CA ARG A 10 47.00 26.85 38.95
C ARG A 10 45.73 27.50 38.40
N LEU A 11 45.53 27.43 37.09
CA LEU A 11 44.22 27.71 36.48
C LEU A 11 43.26 26.61 36.92
N ALA A 12 42.36 26.92 37.86
CA ALA A 12 41.29 26.02 38.24
C ALA A 12 40.40 25.77 37.01
N ALA A 13 40.25 24.51 36.61
CA ALA A 13 39.30 24.12 35.58
C ALA A 13 37.87 24.50 36.03
N PRO A 14 37.02 25.06 35.15
CA PRO A 14 35.70 25.54 35.55
C PRO A 14 34.81 24.37 35.95
N ALA A 15 34.71 24.14 37.26
CA ALA A 15 33.92 23.08 37.86
C ALA A 15 32.46 23.52 38.02
N HIS A 16 31.75 23.91 36.95
CA HIS A 16 30.32 24.26 37.02
C HIS A 16 29.50 24.00 35.74
N GLN A 17 30.02 23.26 34.76
CA GLN A 17 29.27 22.98 33.50
C GLN A 17 28.48 21.65 33.49
N ARG A 18 28.52 20.85 34.57
CA ARG A 18 27.95 19.49 34.55
C ARG A 18 26.42 19.46 34.45
N GLY A 19 25.71 20.43 35.06
CA GLY A 19 24.25 20.49 35.01
C GLY A 19 23.70 20.94 33.66
N VAL A 20 24.25 22.04 33.13
CA VAL A 20 23.83 22.60 31.83
C VAL A 20 24.12 21.64 30.68
N ALA A 21 25.30 20.99 30.69
CA ALA A 21 25.66 20.02 29.65
C ALA A 21 24.72 18.80 29.63
N LEU A 22 24.24 18.34 30.79
CA LEU A 22 23.29 17.24 30.87
C LEU A 22 21.91 17.65 30.32
N ILE A 23 21.44 18.84 30.70
CA ILE A 23 20.15 19.36 30.22
C ILE A 23 20.16 19.55 28.69
N THR A 24 21.24 20.12 28.13
CA THR A 24 21.36 20.29 26.68
C THR A 24 21.45 18.94 25.97
N ALA A 25 22.18 17.97 26.52
CA ALA A 25 22.23 16.61 25.97
C ALA A 25 20.85 15.95 25.96
N ILE A 26 20.09 16.02 27.07
CA ILE A 26 18.73 15.47 27.15
C ILE A 26 17.80 16.18 26.17
N LEU A 27 17.90 17.50 26.03
CA LEU A 27 17.10 18.27 25.08
C LEU A 27 17.37 17.86 23.62
N ILE A 28 18.65 17.72 23.25
CA ILE A 28 19.04 17.25 21.92
C ILE A 28 18.48 15.86 21.67
N VAL A 29 18.65 14.93 22.62
CA VAL A 29 18.12 13.57 22.51
C VAL A 29 16.60 13.59 22.37
N ALA A 30 15.88 14.40 23.16
CA ALA A 30 14.43 14.51 23.08
C ALA A 30 13.96 15.05 21.71
N ILE A 31 14.66 16.04 21.16
CA ILE A 31 14.36 16.57 19.81
C ILE A 31 14.62 15.50 18.75
N VAL A 32 15.78 14.85 18.79
CA VAL A 32 16.14 13.79 17.83
C VAL A 32 15.14 12.63 17.90
N ALA A 33 14.76 12.19 19.10
CA ALA A 33 13.76 11.15 19.29
C ALA A 33 12.38 11.55 18.76
N SER A 34 11.97 12.80 18.97
CA SER A 34 10.68 13.31 18.46
C SER A 34 10.64 13.34 16.93
N VAL A 35 11.74 13.79 16.31
CA VAL A 35 11.88 13.79 14.84
C VAL A 35 11.87 12.36 14.30
N ALA A 36 12.62 11.45 14.92
CA ALA A 36 12.65 10.04 14.54
C ALA A 36 11.25 9.39 14.64
N ALA A 37 10.51 9.68 15.71
CA ALA A 37 9.14 9.19 15.89
C ALA A 37 8.19 9.73 14.81
N ALA A 38 8.26 11.03 14.50
CA ALA A 38 7.45 11.65 13.45
C ALA A 38 7.71 11.03 12.07
N LEU A 39 8.99 10.82 11.73
CA LEU A 39 9.39 10.16 10.48
C LEU A 39 8.92 8.71 10.42
N SER A 40 9.04 7.95 11.52
CA SER A 40 8.61 6.56 11.57
C SER A 40 7.11 6.41 11.31
N LEU A 41 6.27 7.29 11.88
CA LEU A 41 4.83 7.28 11.63
C LEU A 41 4.52 7.61 10.17
N GLY A 42 5.18 8.61 9.59
CA GLY A 42 5.02 8.97 8.18
C GLY A 42 5.39 7.82 7.23
N GLN A 43 6.48 7.11 7.53
CA GLN A 43 6.91 5.94 6.76
C GLN A 43 5.87 4.81 6.79
N GLN A 44 5.28 4.52 7.95
CA GLN A 44 4.26 3.47 8.08
C GLN A 44 3.01 3.79 7.25
N VAL A 45 2.56 5.05 7.26
CA VAL A 45 1.41 5.48 6.44
C VAL A 45 1.72 5.35 4.95
N TRP A 46 2.90 5.79 4.53
CA TRP A 46 3.33 5.70 3.14
C TRP A 46 3.40 4.26 2.64
N LEU A 47 3.97 3.34 3.44
CA LEU A 47 4.03 1.91 3.10
C LEU A 47 2.64 1.31 2.89
N ARG A 48 1.69 1.58 3.80
CA ARG A 48 0.31 1.12 3.65
C ARG A 48 -0.36 1.70 2.41
N GLN A 49 -0.09 2.96 2.07
CA GLN A 49 -0.64 3.56 0.85
C GLN A 49 -0.10 2.87 -0.40
N MET A 50 1.20 2.56 -0.44
CA MET A 50 1.81 1.85 -1.57
C MET A 50 1.27 0.43 -1.71
N GLU A 51 1.07 -0.28 -0.60
CA GLU A 51 0.43 -1.59 -0.57
C GLU A 51 -0.99 -1.53 -1.17
N ASN A 52 -1.83 -0.60 -0.69
CA ASN A 52 -3.17 -0.39 -1.22
C ASN A 52 -3.19 -0.04 -2.72
N ILE A 53 -2.23 0.77 -3.19
CA ILE A 53 -2.12 1.11 -4.62
C ILE A 53 -1.81 -0.14 -5.44
N ASN A 54 -0.87 -0.97 -4.99
CA ASN A 54 -0.50 -2.21 -5.66
C ASN A 54 -1.66 -3.22 -5.68
N GLU A 55 -2.34 -3.43 -4.55
CA GLU A 55 -3.51 -4.31 -4.48
C GLU A 55 -4.62 -3.86 -5.42
N ARG A 56 -4.90 -2.55 -5.50
CA ARG A 56 -5.89 -1.99 -6.43
C ARG A 56 -5.46 -2.19 -7.88
N ALA A 57 -4.18 -2.00 -8.19
CA ALA A 57 -3.67 -2.23 -9.54
C ALA A 57 -3.82 -3.71 -9.94
N GLN A 58 -3.49 -4.64 -9.05
CA GLN A 58 -3.67 -6.07 -9.25
C GLN A 58 -5.15 -6.44 -9.47
N ALA A 59 -6.05 -5.95 -8.61
CA ALA A 59 -7.48 -6.18 -8.75
C ALA A 59 -8.03 -5.65 -10.10
N ASN A 60 -7.58 -4.46 -10.53
CA ASN A 60 -7.98 -3.90 -11.82
C ASN A 60 -7.46 -4.73 -13.01
N ALA A 61 -6.21 -5.21 -12.94
CA ALA A 61 -5.63 -6.07 -13.96
C ALA A 61 -6.40 -7.40 -14.06
N LEU A 62 -6.71 -8.02 -12.92
CA LEU A 62 -7.52 -9.24 -12.86
C LEU A 62 -8.93 -9.02 -13.40
N ARG A 63 -9.58 -7.90 -13.07
CA ARG A 63 -10.89 -7.54 -13.63
C ARG A 63 -10.83 -7.42 -15.15
N GLN A 64 -9.82 -6.71 -15.68
CA GLN A 64 -9.69 -6.53 -17.13
C GLN A 64 -9.42 -7.86 -17.85
N ALA A 65 -8.58 -8.72 -17.27
CA ALA A 65 -8.33 -10.07 -17.78
C ALA A 65 -9.61 -10.91 -17.78
N ALA A 66 -10.37 -10.89 -16.67
CA ALA A 66 -11.65 -11.60 -16.55
C ALA A 66 -12.68 -11.13 -17.58
N THR A 67 -12.83 -9.83 -17.79
CA THR A 67 -13.71 -9.29 -18.83
C THR A 67 -13.25 -9.69 -20.23
N SER A 68 -11.95 -9.63 -20.51
CA SER A 68 -11.39 -10.03 -21.81
C SER A 68 -11.62 -11.50 -22.11
N TRP A 69 -11.45 -12.34 -21.10
CA TRP A 69 -11.76 -13.76 -21.17
C TRP A 69 -13.27 -14.00 -21.41
N ALA A 70 -14.14 -13.31 -20.68
CA ALA A 70 -15.59 -13.44 -20.84
C ALA A 70 -16.04 -13.04 -22.26
N MET A 71 -15.49 -11.96 -22.82
CA MET A 71 -15.74 -11.55 -24.20
C MET A 71 -15.28 -12.61 -25.19
N ALA A 72 -14.08 -13.19 -25.02
CA ALA A 72 -13.57 -14.23 -25.90
C ALA A 72 -14.41 -15.51 -25.82
N PHE A 73 -14.89 -15.85 -24.62
CA PHE A 73 -15.76 -16.99 -24.36
C PHE A 73 -17.13 -16.82 -25.03
N LEU A 74 -17.80 -15.66 -24.84
CA LEU A 74 -19.08 -15.36 -25.51
C LEU A 74 -18.92 -15.25 -27.04
N ALA A 75 -17.81 -14.68 -27.52
CA ALA A 75 -17.54 -14.62 -28.95
C ALA A 75 -17.31 -15.99 -29.59
N ARG A 76 -16.83 -16.96 -28.81
CA ARG A 76 -16.73 -18.36 -29.24
C ARG A 76 -18.11 -19.00 -29.28
N ASP A 77 -18.89 -18.83 -28.23
CA ASP A 77 -20.27 -19.33 -28.12
C ASP A 77 -21.13 -18.85 -29.30
N ALA A 78 -21.06 -17.56 -29.64
CA ALA A 78 -21.76 -16.97 -30.79
C ALA A 78 -21.32 -17.52 -32.17
N ARG A 79 -20.16 -18.18 -32.27
CA ARG A 79 -19.73 -18.89 -33.50
C ARG A 79 -20.23 -20.33 -33.54
N GLU A 80 -20.47 -20.93 -32.38
CA GLU A 80 -20.86 -22.33 -32.22
C GLU A 80 -22.40 -22.48 -32.13
N SER A 81 -23.12 -21.43 -31.72
CA SER A 81 -24.57 -21.36 -31.59
C SER A 81 -25.20 -20.32 -32.51
N LYS A 82 -26.49 -20.49 -32.83
CA LYS A 82 -27.30 -19.54 -33.63
C LYS A 82 -28.36 -18.81 -32.80
N THR A 83 -28.57 -19.22 -31.56
CA THR A 83 -29.67 -18.76 -30.71
C THR A 83 -29.22 -18.74 -29.27
N ASP A 84 -29.46 -17.64 -28.56
CA ASP A 84 -29.11 -17.52 -27.16
C ASP A 84 -30.21 -18.09 -26.27
N HIS A 85 -29.87 -18.96 -25.31
CA HIS A 85 -30.82 -19.47 -24.31
C HIS A 85 -30.14 -19.91 -23.00
N LEU A 86 -30.89 -19.91 -21.90
CA LEU A 86 -30.39 -20.24 -20.53
C LEU A 86 -29.85 -21.68 -20.34
N GLY A 87 -29.90 -22.51 -21.39
CA GLY A 87 -29.34 -23.86 -21.37
C GLY A 87 -27.87 -23.93 -21.77
N GLU A 88 -27.35 -22.85 -22.36
CA GLU A 88 -25.98 -22.76 -22.86
C GLU A 88 -24.95 -22.61 -21.74
N THR A 89 -23.68 -22.79 -22.09
CA THR A 89 -22.59 -22.81 -21.10
C THR A 89 -22.40 -21.44 -20.44
N TRP A 90 -22.67 -20.35 -21.17
CA TRP A 90 -22.53 -18.99 -20.63
C TRP A 90 -23.52 -18.66 -19.52
N ALA A 91 -24.71 -19.28 -19.54
CA ALA A 91 -25.76 -19.06 -18.54
C ALA A 91 -25.55 -19.89 -17.27
N ARG A 92 -24.55 -20.78 -17.24
CA ARG A 92 -24.26 -21.64 -16.09
C ARG A 92 -23.22 -20.99 -15.20
N GLN A 93 -23.38 -21.18 -13.88
CA GLN A 93 -22.38 -20.77 -12.93
C GLN A 93 -21.12 -21.64 -13.09
N LEU A 94 -20.02 -21.00 -13.47
CA LEU A 94 -18.72 -21.64 -13.61
C LEU A 94 -18.06 -21.79 -12.22
N PRO A 95 -17.26 -22.84 -12.00
CA PRO A 95 -16.44 -22.95 -10.80
C PRO A 95 -15.52 -21.73 -10.65
N PRO A 96 -15.25 -21.25 -9.43
CA PRO A 96 -14.32 -20.15 -9.20
C PRO A 96 -12.94 -20.46 -9.80
N LEU A 97 -12.41 -19.52 -10.56
CA LEU A 97 -11.09 -19.61 -11.17
C LEU A 97 -10.04 -19.05 -10.19
N PRO A 98 -9.03 -19.83 -9.80
CA PRO A 98 -7.94 -19.33 -8.97
C PRO A 98 -7.09 -18.33 -9.78
N ALA A 99 -6.78 -17.20 -9.15
CA ALA A 99 -5.87 -16.19 -9.65
C ALA A 99 -4.87 -15.81 -8.56
N GLU A 100 -3.82 -15.08 -8.93
CA GLU A 100 -2.79 -14.66 -7.99
C GLU A 100 -3.37 -13.76 -6.90
N GLY A 101 -3.47 -14.29 -5.67
CA GLY A 101 -4.07 -13.59 -4.53
C GLY A 101 -5.60 -13.42 -4.58
N ALA A 102 -6.31 -14.06 -5.51
CA ALA A 102 -7.75 -13.85 -5.68
C ALA A 102 -8.49 -15.10 -6.20
N LEU A 103 -9.81 -15.10 -6.00
CA LEU A 103 -10.74 -16.04 -6.65
C LEU A 103 -11.66 -15.26 -7.57
N ILE A 104 -11.72 -15.65 -8.84
CA ILE A 104 -12.56 -15.01 -9.86
C ILE A 104 -13.82 -15.86 -10.05
N THR A 105 -14.98 -15.27 -9.80
CA THR A 105 -16.27 -15.90 -10.10
C THR A 105 -16.89 -15.19 -11.31
N LEU A 106 -17.47 -15.95 -12.22
CA LEU A 106 -18.06 -15.43 -13.45
C LEU A 106 -19.51 -15.87 -13.55
N SER A 107 -20.35 -14.91 -13.89
CA SER A 107 -21.78 -15.07 -14.15
C SER A 107 -22.15 -14.14 -15.29
N ALA A 108 -22.97 -14.62 -16.21
CA ALA A 108 -23.52 -13.83 -17.29
C ALA A 108 -25.05 -13.93 -17.27
N GLU A 109 -25.70 -12.85 -17.63
CA GLU A 109 -27.15 -12.76 -17.73
C GLU A 109 -27.51 -12.08 -19.05
N ASP A 110 -28.59 -12.54 -19.68
CA ASP A 110 -29.10 -11.90 -20.89
C ASP A 110 -29.87 -10.62 -20.53
N ALA A 111 -29.31 -9.47 -20.93
CA ALA A 111 -29.95 -8.18 -20.74
C ALA A 111 -31.19 -7.99 -21.63
N GLN A 112 -31.29 -8.69 -22.76
CA GLN A 112 -32.44 -8.63 -23.67
C GLN A 112 -33.67 -9.36 -23.10
N GLY A 113 -33.50 -10.22 -22.10
CA GLY A 113 -34.59 -10.81 -21.33
C GLY A 113 -35.32 -9.83 -20.40
N ARG A 114 -34.85 -8.57 -20.28
CA ARG A 114 -35.44 -7.53 -19.41
C ARG A 114 -36.19 -6.49 -20.25
N PHE A 115 -37.17 -5.81 -19.62
CA PHE A 115 -37.89 -4.72 -20.27
C PHE A 115 -36.96 -3.51 -20.54
N ASN A 116 -36.86 -3.07 -21.79
CA ASN A 116 -35.99 -1.96 -22.18
C ASN A 116 -36.66 -0.59 -21.96
N LEU A 117 -36.19 0.14 -20.95
CA LEU A 117 -36.69 1.48 -20.62
C LEU A 117 -36.32 2.56 -21.66
N ASN A 118 -35.28 2.34 -22.46
CA ASN A 118 -34.85 3.32 -23.48
C ASN A 118 -35.69 3.25 -24.76
N GLY A 119 -36.61 2.29 -24.88
CA GLY A 119 -37.50 2.11 -26.03
C GLY A 119 -38.86 2.76 -25.89
N LEU A 120 -39.03 3.65 -24.89
CA LEU A 120 -40.27 4.37 -24.58
C LEU A 120 -40.33 5.74 -25.26
#